data_AF-A0A2M6YPB0-F1
#
_entry.id   AF-A0A2M6YPB0-F1
#
_cell.length_a   1.000
_cell.length_b   1.000
_cell.length_c   1.000
_cell.angle_alpha   90.00
_cell.angle_beta   90.00
_cell.angle_gamma   90.00
#
_symmetry.space_group_name_H-M   'P 1'
#
loop_
_entity.id
_entity.type
_entity.pdbx_description
1 polymer ?
#
loop_
_entity_poly.entity_id
_entity_poly.type
_entity_poly.pdbx_seq_one_letter_code
_entity_poly.pdbx_strand_id
1 'polypeptide(L)' 'GTLVDVGRGKLRREHLEAILASGDRRRAGMTAPARGLFLDHVDYD' A
#
# COMPACT_ATOMS: atom_id res chain seq x y z
N GLY A 1 0.05 -2.96 2.60
CA GLY A 1 -1.28 -3.42 3.04
C GLY A 1 -2.38 -2.40 2.82
N THR A 2 -2.09 -1.10 2.71
CA THR A 2 -3.11 -0.05 2.47
C THR A 2 -4.10 -0.39 1.35
N LEU A 3 -3.62 -0.87 0.19
CA LEU A 3 -4.51 -1.27 -0.92
C LEU A 3 -5.39 -2.49 -0.60
N VAL A 4 -4.94 -3.39 0.29
CA VAL A 4 -5.75 -4.52 0.77
C VAL A 4 -6.92 -4.01 1.62
N ASP A 5 -6.69 -2.99 2.44
CA ASP A 5 -7.75 -2.36 3.23
C ASP A 5 -8.76 -1.61 2.34
N VAL A 6 -8.30 -1.00 1.24
CA VAL A 6 -9.18 -0.41 0.21
C VAL A 6 -10.03 -1.49 -0.45
N GLY A 7 -9.41 -2.57 -0.93
CA GLY A 7 -10.14 -3.67 -1.58
C GLY A 7 -11.15 -4.38 -0.67
N ARG A 8 -10.95 -4.29 0.66
CA ARG A 8 -11.89 -4.80 1.68
C ARG A 8 -12.93 -3.77 2.12
N GLY A 9 -12.92 -2.55 1.57
CA GLY A 9 -13.83 -1.46 1.95
C GLY A 9 -13.56 -0.83 3.32
N LYS A 10 -12.42 -1.15 3.96
CA LYS A 10 -12.02 -0.59 5.27
C LYS A 10 -11.43 0.81 5.16
N LEU A 11 -10.92 1.16 3.99
CA LEU A 11 -10.38 2.48 3.66
C LEU A 11 -11.01 2.92 2.34
N ARG A 12 -11.50 4.16 2.27
CA ARG A 12 -12.03 4.67 1.00
C ARG A 12 -10.88 5.06 0.07
N ARG A 13 -11.08 4.90 -1.24
CA ARG A 13 -10.04 5.17 -2.25
C ARG A 13 -9.53 6.60 -2.17
N GLU A 14 -10.42 7.55 -1.91
CA GLU A 14 -10.11 8.99 -1.85
C GLU A 14 -9.15 9.34 -0.70
N HIS A 15 -9.04 8.48 0.32
CA HIS A 15 -8.11 8.69 1.43
C HIS A 15 -6.66 8.39 1.06
N LEU A 16 -6.42 7.66 -0.03
CA LEU A 16 -5.06 7.28 -0.43
C LEU A 16 -4.20 8.50 -0.78
N GLU A 17 -4.77 9.50 -1.47
CA GLU A 17 -4.10 10.76 -1.80
C GLU A 17 -3.66 11.51 -0.54
N ALA A 18 -4.54 11.60 0.46
CA ALA A 18 -4.24 12.27 1.72
C ALA A 18 -3.17 11.56 2.56
N ILE A 19 -3.04 10.23 2.42
CA ILE A 19 -1.98 9.43 3.07
C ILE A 19 -0.63 9.67 2.38
N LEU A 20 -0.61 9.70 1.04
CA LEU A 20 0.59 9.98 0.26
C LEU A 20 1.10 11.40 0.51
N ALA A 21 0.19 12.39 0.44
CA ALA A 21 0.51 13.80 0.66
C ALA A 21 1.06 14.09 2.06
N SER A 22 0.75 13.26 3.05
CA SER A 22 1.21 13.49 4.43
C SER A 22 2.60 12.96 4.74
N GLY A 23 3.15 12.06 3.90
CA GLY A 23 4.44 11.40 4.18
C GLY A 23 4.50 10.63 5.50
N ASP A 24 3.35 10.32 6.12
CA ASP A 24 3.28 9.76 7.48
C ASP A 24 2.91 8.28 7.41
N ARG A 25 3.88 7.41 7.71
CA ARG A 25 3.68 5.96 7.72
C ARG A 25 2.54 5.51 8.62
N ARG A 26 2.25 6.22 9.72
CA ARG A 26 1.18 5.85 10.68
C ARG A 26 -0.21 5.95 10.07
N ARG A 27 -0.37 6.74 9.00
CA ARG A 27 -1.63 6.89 8.27
C ARG A 27 -1.84 5.81 7.21
N ALA A 28 -0.80 5.07 6.85
CA ALA A 28 -0.89 3.94 5.93
C ALA A 28 -1.30 2.66 6.65
N GLY A 29 -1.92 1.72 5.91
CA GLY A 29 -2.37 0.44 6.44
C GLY A 29 -1.23 -0.46 6.93
N MET A 30 -1.60 -1.63 7.44
CA MET A 30 -0.63 -2.60 7.96
C MET A 30 0.37 -3.03 6.87
N THR A 31 1.59 -3.37 7.27
CA THR A 31 2.56 -4.01 6.38
C THR A 31 1.99 -5.35 5.91
N ALA A 32 1.99 -5.61 4.60
CA ALA A 32 1.49 -6.88 4.09
C ALA A 32 2.49 -8.01 4.44
N PRO A 33 2.03 -9.25 4.65
CA PRO A 33 2.94 -10.37 4.93
C PRO A 33 3.94 -10.60 3.79
N ALA A 34 5.20 -10.84 4.14
CA ALA A 34 6.28 -11.03 3.15
C ALA A 34 6.09 -12.28 2.27
N ARG A 35 5.46 -13.33 2.80
CA ARG A 35 5.25 -14.63 2.10
C ARG A 35 4.44 -14.56 0.80
N GLY A 36 3.83 -13.41 0.49
CA GLY A 36 3.09 -13.19 -0.77
C GLY A 36 3.80 -12.26 -1.74
N LEU A 37 5.01 -11.78 -1.42
CA LEU A 37 5.82 -10.89 -2.27
C LEU A 37 6.97 -11.70 -2.87
N PHE A 38 7.20 -11.55 -4.17
CA PHE A 38 8.33 -12.13 -4.88
C PHE A 38 8.92 -11.10 -5.86
N LEU A 39 10.22 -11.22 -6.14
CA LEU A 39 10.89 -10.46 -7.20
C LEU A 39 10.53 -11.13 -8.54
N ASP A 40 10.02 -10.34 -9.48
CA ASP A 40 9.56 -10.83 -10.78
C ASP A 40 10.60 -10.60 -11.89
N HIS A 41 11.01 -9.36 -12.11
CA HIS A 41 12.01 -8.99 -13.11
C HIS A 41 12.86 -7.80 -12.66
N VAL A 42 13.99 -7.58 -13.34
CA VAL A 42 14.88 -6.43 -13.15
C VAL A 42 15.22 -5.87 -14.52
N ASP A 43 14.88 -4.61 -14.77
CA ASP A 43 15.18 -3.90 -16.01
C ASP A 43 16.58 -3.28 -15.97
N TYR A 44 17.27 -3.29 -17.12
CA TYR A 44 18.55 -2.62 -17.35
C TYR A 44 18.44 -1.75 -18.61
N ASP A 45 19.23 -0.67 -18.65
CA ASP A 45 19.32 0.27 -19.79
C ASP A 45 20.10 -0.31 -20.99
#